data_AF-A0A7X7DSL1-F1
#
_entry.id   AF-A0A7X7DSL1-F1
#
_cell.length_a   1.000
_cell.length_b   1.000
_cell.length_c   1.000
_cell.angle_alpha   90.00
_cell.angle_beta   90.00
_cell.angle_gamma   90.00
#
_symmetry.space_group_name_H-M   'P 1'
#
loop_
_entity.id
_entity.type
_entity.pdbx_description
1 polymer ?
#
loop_
_entity_poly.entity_id
_entity_poly.type
_entity_poly.pdbx_seq_one_letter_code
_entity_poly.pdbx_strand_id
1 'polypeptide(L)'
;MKGDPLKATLLSVKIIPNVNPEMAASLNLSPEQRSLGIITADSDDVTYTALDEATKKADVAVVYAKSFYAGAANANTKLAGEVIGIL
;
A
#
# COMPACT_ATOMS: atom_id res chain seq x y z
N MET A 1 -12.11 -8.96 23.26
CA MET A 1 -11.58 -9.21 24.62
C MET A 1 -10.08 -9.02 24.62
N LYS A 2 -9.45 -8.91 25.79
CA LYS A 2 -7.98 -8.84 25.88
C LYS A 2 -7.38 -10.09 25.21
N GLY A 3 -6.46 -9.89 24.28
CA GLY A 3 -5.82 -10.97 23.52
C GLY A 3 -6.54 -11.36 22.22
N ASP A 4 -7.73 -10.82 21.96
CA ASP A 4 -8.39 -11.05 20.67
C ASP A 4 -7.62 -10.29 19.58
N PRO A 5 -7.39 -10.92 18.41
CA PRO A 5 -6.73 -10.25 17.29
C PRO A 5 -7.63 -9.14 16.74
N LEU A 6 -7.05 -7.97 16.56
CA LEU A 6 -7.65 -6.90 15.76
C LEU A 6 -7.34 -7.20 14.29
N LYS A 7 -8.36 -7.58 13.52
CA LYS A 7 -8.20 -7.94 12.11
C LYS A 7 -8.07 -6.68 11.27
N ALA A 8 -7.00 -6.61 10.48
CA ALA A 8 -6.84 -5.60 9.43
C ALA A 8 -7.74 -5.90 8.23
N THR A 9 -8.15 -4.85 7.53
CA THR A 9 -9.05 -4.87 6.36
C THR A 9 -8.42 -4.13 5.20
N LEU A 10 -8.41 -4.77 4.02
CA LEU A 10 -8.15 -4.08 2.76
C LEU A 10 -9.33 -3.19 2.39
N LEU A 11 -9.07 -1.93 2.06
CA LEU A 11 -10.11 -0.96 1.72
C LEU A 11 -10.20 -0.73 0.21
N SER A 12 -9.06 -0.67 -0.47
CA SER A 12 -9.00 -0.53 -1.93
C SER A 12 -7.75 -1.22 -2.49
N VAL A 13 -7.91 -1.79 -3.68
CA VAL A 13 -6.80 -2.38 -4.47
C VAL A 13 -7.00 -2.01 -5.93
N LYS A 14 -5.95 -1.51 -6.59
CA LYS A 14 -5.93 -1.20 -8.02
C LYS A 14 -4.59 -1.56 -8.64
N ILE A 15 -4.62 -1.87 -9.94
CA ILE A 15 -3.43 -2.10 -10.75
C ILE A 15 -3.41 -1.04 -11.85
N ILE A 16 -2.23 -0.47 -12.08
CA ILE A 16 -1.93 0.34 -13.26
C ILE A 16 -0.96 -0.49 -14.11
N PRO A 17 -1.40 -1.10 -15.23
CA PRO A 17 -0.54 -1.99 -16.01
C PRO A 17 0.64 -1.29 -16.71
N ASN A 18 0.48 -0.01 -17.05
CA ASN A 18 1.49 0.80 -17.72
C ASN A 18 1.42 2.23 -17.17
N VAL A 19 2.26 2.54 -16.18
CA VAL A 19 2.30 3.85 -15.53
C VAL A 19 2.76 4.93 -16.51
N ASN A 20 2.22 6.15 -16.39
CA ASN A 20 2.67 7.24 -17.24
C ASN A 20 4.12 7.67 -16.86
N PRO A 21 4.93 8.15 -17.80
CA PRO A 21 6.33 8.49 -17.54
C PRO A 21 6.53 9.53 -16.41
N GLU A 22 5.62 10.49 -16.26
CA GLU A 22 5.76 11.53 -15.23
C GLU A 22 5.51 10.98 -13.82
N MET A 23 4.56 10.06 -13.63
CA MET A 23 4.35 9.38 -12.34
C MET A 23 5.49 8.41 -12.05
N ALA A 24 6.01 7.72 -13.07
CA ALA A 24 7.20 6.88 -12.89
C ALA A 24 8.40 7.70 -12.39
N ALA A 25 8.61 8.89 -12.96
CA ALA A 25 9.65 9.81 -12.51
C ALA A 25 9.41 10.32 -11.08
N SER A 26 8.18 10.69 -10.72
CA SER A 26 7.86 11.21 -9.37
C SER A 26 7.99 10.15 -8.27
N LEU A 27 7.77 8.87 -8.61
CA LEU A 27 7.97 7.72 -7.72
C LEU A 27 9.41 7.16 -7.79
N ASN A 28 10.29 7.74 -8.61
CA ASN A 28 11.66 7.28 -8.86
C ASN A 28 11.74 5.80 -9.26
N LEU A 29 10.84 5.37 -10.16
CA LEU A 29 10.81 3.99 -10.65
C LEU A 29 11.99 3.71 -11.59
N SER A 30 12.47 2.48 -11.58
CA SER A 30 13.37 1.97 -12.61
C SER A 30 12.65 1.82 -13.97
N PRO A 31 13.37 1.86 -15.10
CA PRO A 31 12.77 1.69 -16.44
C PRO A 31 11.93 0.41 -16.63
N GLU A 32 12.23 -0.63 -15.86
CA GLU A 32 11.61 -1.95 -15.89
C GLU A 32 10.29 -1.99 -15.09
N GLN A 33 10.14 -1.11 -14.10
CA GLN A 33 8.94 -0.99 -13.25
C GLN A 33 7.83 -0.20 -13.97
N ARG A 34 7.17 -0.88 -14.90
CA ARG A 34 6.11 -0.28 -15.73
C ARG A 34 4.71 -0.47 -15.17
N SER A 35 4.53 -1.40 -14.24
CA SER A 35 3.24 -1.69 -13.62
C SER A 35 3.27 -1.35 -12.15
N LEU A 36 2.14 -0.88 -11.60
CA LEU A 36 1.98 -0.57 -10.19
C LEU A 36 0.81 -1.33 -9.57
N GLY A 37 0.99 -1.85 -8.36
CA GLY A 37 -0.07 -2.33 -7.50
C GLY A 37 -0.30 -1.35 -6.34
N ILE A 38 -1.48 -0.74 -6.25
CA ILE A 38 -1.80 0.26 -5.24
C ILE A 38 -2.80 -0.32 -4.24
N ILE A 39 -2.49 -0.21 -2.95
CA ILE A 39 -3.25 -0.80 -1.85
C ILE A 39 -3.48 0.23 -0.74
N THR A 40 -4.68 0.25 -0.16
CA THR A 40 -4.96 0.95 1.11
C THR A 40 -5.62 0.02 2.11
N ALA A 41 -5.34 0.23 3.41
CA ALA A 41 -5.82 -0.61 4.50
C ALA A 41 -6.01 0.19 5.81
N ASP A 42 -6.65 -0.42 6.79
CA ASP A 42 -6.93 0.17 8.12
C ASP A 42 -5.90 -0.14 9.21
N SER A 43 -4.81 -0.85 8.85
CA SER A 43 -3.66 -1.10 9.73
C SER A 43 -2.36 -0.97 8.96
N ASP A 44 -1.56 0.02 9.31
CA ASP A 44 -0.31 0.35 8.61
C ASP A 44 0.79 -0.69 8.80
N ASP A 45 1.16 -1.04 10.03
CA ASP A 45 2.23 -2.00 10.34
C ASP A 45 1.95 -3.40 9.80
N VAL A 46 0.69 -3.85 9.84
CA VAL A 46 0.26 -5.11 9.21
C VAL A 46 0.47 -5.04 7.70
N THR A 47 0.16 -3.89 7.09
CA THR A 47 0.33 -3.69 5.65
C THR A 47 1.80 -3.62 5.26
N TYR A 48 2.67 -2.97 6.05
CA TYR A 48 4.11 -2.98 5.81
C TYR A 48 4.70 -4.39 5.84
N THR A 49 4.28 -5.20 6.80
CA THR A 49 4.67 -6.62 6.86
C THR A 49 4.17 -7.39 5.64
N ALA A 50 2.95 -7.13 5.19
CA ALA A 50 2.38 -7.77 4.00
C ALA A 50 3.08 -7.33 2.70
N LEU A 51 3.50 -6.07 2.60
CA LEU A 51 4.28 -5.55 1.47
C LEU A 51 5.67 -6.19 1.40
N ASP A 52 6.37 -6.31 2.54
CA ASP A 52 7.62 -7.09 2.61
C ASP A 52 7.39 -8.54 2.20
N GLU A 53 6.31 -9.17 2.69
CA GLU A 53 5.95 -10.53 2.30
C GLU A 53 5.75 -10.67 0.78
N ALA A 54 5.14 -9.68 0.12
CA ALA A 54 4.95 -9.69 -1.32
C ALA A 54 6.27 -9.76 -2.11
N THR A 55 7.32 -9.06 -1.64
CA THR A 55 8.65 -9.07 -2.30
C THR A 55 9.32 -10.45 -2.28
N LYS A 56 8.90 -11.34 -1.38
CA LYS A 56 9.38 -12.73 -1.30
C LYS A 56 8.55 -13.70 -2.15
N LYS A 57 7.39 -13.25 -2.66
CA LYS A 57 6.41 -14.10 -3.35
C LYS A 57 6.24 -13.76 -4.82
N ALA A 58 6.65 -12.57 -5.23
CA ALA A 58 6.59 -12.10 -6.61
C ALA A 58 7.78 -11.20 -6.93
N ASP A 59 8.03 -11.00 -8.22
CA ASP A 59 9.01 -10.05 -8.73
C ASP A 59 8.45 -8.62 -8.63
N VAL A 60 8.45 -8.08 -7.41
CA VAL A 60 7.91 -6.76 -7.05
C VAL A 60 8.83 -6.08 -6.03
N ALA A 61 8.81 -4.76 -6.00
CA ALA A 61 9.52 -3.96 -5.00
C ALA A 61 8.57 -2.94 -4.39
N VAL A 62 8.72 -2.65 -3.10
CA VAL A 62 7.92 -1.60 -2.46
C VAL A 62 8.47 -0.23 -2.88
N VAL A 63 7.74 0.49 -3.74
CA VAL A 63 8.16 1.80 -4.28
C VAL A 63 7.56 2.98 -3.53
N TYR A 64 6.50 2.76 -2.76
CA TYR A 64 5.93 3.76 -1.86
C TYR A 64 5.21 3.10 -0.69
N ALA A 65 5.42 3.62 0.52
CA ALA A 65 4.76 3.13 1.72
C ALA A 65 4.65 4.27 2.74
N LYS A 66 3.43 4.74 3.05
CA LYS A 66 3.22 5.81 4.04
C LYS A 66 1.93 5.64 4.83
N SER A 67 2.03 5.86 6.13
CA SER A 67 0.88 5.99 7.03
C SER A 67 0.20 7.35 6.88
N PHE A 68 -1.04 7.43 7.32
CA PHE A 68 -1.82 8.66 7.38
C PHE A 68 -1.90 9.20 8.80
N TYR A 69 -1.96 10.52 8.92
CA TYR A 69 -2.01 11.19 10.21
C TYR A 69 -3.26 10.77 11.01
N ALA A 70 -3.04 10.51 12.29
CA ALA A 70 -4.07 10.17 13.29
C ALA A 70 -4.79 8.81 13.08
N GLY A 71 -4.32 7.95 12.17
CA GLY A 71 -4.80 6.56 12.06
C GLY A 71 -6.24 6.40 11.55
N ALA A 72 -6.67 5.15 11.43
CA ALA A 72 -7.87 4.75 10.67
C ALA A 72 -9.17 5.22 11.34
N ALA A 73 -9.16 5.35 12.67
CA ALA A 73 -10.28 5.90 13.44
C ALA A 73 -10.57 7.38 13.10
N ASN A 74 -9.61 8.10 12.52
CA ASN A 74 -9.74 9.49 12.08
C ASN A 74 -9.79 9.64 10.56
N ALA A 75 -9.95 8.53 9.81
CA ALA A 75 -10.11 8.58 8.37
C ALA A 75 -11.35 9.39 7.97
N ASN A 76 -11.16 10.42 7.13
CA ASN A 76 -12.24 11.30 6.67
C ASN A 76 -12.84 10.88 5.31
N THR A 77 -12.36 9.77 4.73
CA THR A 77 -12.89 9.19 3.50
C THR A 77 -12.91 7.66 3.57
N LYS A 78 -13.85 7.04 2.85
CA LYS A 78 -14.17 5.61 2.96
C LYS A 78 -13.02 4.65 2.64
N LEU A 79 -12.13 5.02 1.71
CA LEU A 79 -11.10 4.13 1.18
C LEU A 79 -9.69 4.49 1.67
N ALA A 80 -9.55 5.50 2.52
CA ALA A 80 -8.24 5.91 3.04
C ALA A 80 -7.69 4.86 4.01
N GLY A 81 -8.42 4.56 5.08
CA GLY A 81 -7.85 3.82 6.20
C GLY A 81 -6.72 4.63 6.83
N GLU A 82 -5.56 4.00 7.01
CA GLU A 82 -4.38 4.67 7.59
C GLU A 82 -3.07 4.40 6.87
N VAL A 83 -3.09 3.74 5.71
CA VAL A 83 -1.87 3.45 4.95
C VAL A 83 -2.14 3.38 3.46
N ILE A 84 -1.17 3.82 2.67
CA ILE A 84 -1.05 3.49 1.25
C ILE A 84 0.27 2.77 0.99
N GLY A 85 0.18 1.65 0.27
CA GLY A 85 1.31 0.89 -0.25
C GLY A 85 1.27 0.83 -1.78
N ILE A 86 2.44 0.92 -2.40
CA ILE A 86 2.62 0.74 -3.84
C ILE A 86 3.74 -0.27 -4.08
N LEU A 87 3.40 -1.33 -4.81
CA LEU A 87 4.29 -2.36 -5.37
C LEU A 87 4.58 -2.08 -6.85
#